data_AF-A0AAV6X0Z0-F1
#
_entry.id   AF-A0AAV6X0Z0-F1
#
_cell.length_a   1.000
_cell.length_b   1.000
_cell.length_c   1.000
_cell.angle_alpha   90.00
_cell.angle_beta   90.00
_cell.angle_gamma   90.00
#
_symmetry.space_group_name_H-M   'P 1'
#
loop_
_entity.id
_entity.type
_entity.pdbx_description
1 polymer ?
#
loop_
_entity_poly.entity_id
_entity_poly.type
_entity_poly.pdbx_seq_one_letter_code
_entity_poly.pdbx_strand_id
1 'polypeptide(L)'
;MKIPPTLAEKMEHLQKVVRNMEKRMTRNKLGMKKGILFSDEVMADELPTHFRMLDIPEYNGFTNPVEHPWRFQNFALLHHYTDGVKCRIFLTTLAGVAQQCFNQLALE
;
A
#
# COMPACT_ATOMS: atom_id res chain seq x y z
N MET A 1 -9.16 51.93 17.28
CA MET A 1 -7.82 51.43 17.66
C MET A 1 -7.91 49.92 17.81
N LYS A 2 -7.16 49.11 17.04
CA LYS A 2 -7.10 47.65 17.26
C LYS A 2 -5.94 47.37 18.22
N ILE A 3 -6.25 46.81 19.38
CA ILE A 3 -5.23 46.41 20.36
C ILE A 3 -4.47 45.21 19.77
N PRO A 4 -3.14 45.25 19.69
CA PRO A 4 -2.36 44.12 19.19
C PRO A 4 -2.52 42.91 20.11
N PRO A 5 -2.53 41.69 19.56
CA PRO A 5 -2.62 40.49 20.38
C PRO A 5 -1.40 40.37 21.29
N THR A 6 -1.67 39.99 22.53
CA THR A 6 -0.71 39.74 23.58
C THR A 6 0.15 38.51 23.26
N LEU A 7 1.30 38.39 23.92
CA LEU A 7 2.20 37.25 23.74
C LEU A 7 1.52 35.91 24.08
N ALA A 8 0.65 35.89 25.10
CA ALA A 8 -0.10 34.70 25.50
C ALA A 8 -1.06 34.24 24.40
N GLU A 9 -1.81 35.16 23.79
CA GLU A 9 -2.72 34.86 22.68
C GLU A 9 -1.95 34.31 21.46
N LYS A 10 -0.75 34.84 21.19
CA LYS A 10 0.13 34.32 20.13
C LYS A 10 0.62 32.90 20.43
N MET A 11 1.00 32.61 21.67
CA MET A 11 1.45 31.28 22.08
C MET A 11 0.34 30.23 22.00
N GLU A 12 -0.87 30.57 22.44
CA GLU A 12 -2.03 29.69 22.33
C GLU A 12 -2.39 29.40 20.86
N HIS A 13 -2.32 30.44 20.02
CA HIS A 13 -2.52 30.29 18.59
C HIS A 13 -1.50 29.34 17.96
N LEU A 14 -0.21 29.51 18.28
CA LEU A 14 0.88 28.64 17.83
C LEU A 14 0.66 27.18 18.25
N GLN A 15 0.31 26.94 19.51
CA GLN A 15 0.00 25.58 19.99
C GLN A 15 -1.19 24.96 19.26
N LYS A 16 -2.24 25.75 18.99
CA LYS A 16 -3.40 25.29 18.22
C LYS A 16 -3.03 24.95 16.78
N VAL A 17 -2.18 25.76 16.16
CA VAL A 17 -1.68 25.54 14.79
C VAL A 17 -0.84 24.25 14.72
N VAL A 18 0.05 24.02 15.69
CA VAL A 18 0.87 22.80 15.77
C VAL A 18 -0.01 21.55 15.93
N ARG A 19 -0.95 21.55 16.89
CA ARG A 19 -1.89 20.42 17.08
C ARG A 19 -2.71 20.13 15.82
N ASN A 20 -3.12 21.16 15.09
CA ASN A 20 -3.86 21.00 13.85
C ASN A 20 -2.98 20.45 12.72
N MET A 21 -1.71 20.84 12.65
CA MET A 21 -0.73 20.28 11.71
C MET A 21 -0.49 18.79 11.99
N GLU A 22 -0.31 18.40 13.24
CA GLU A 22 -0.13 16.99 13.63
C GLU A 22 -1.35 16.14 13.27
N LYS A 23 -2.57 16.65 13.53
CA LYS A 23 -3.83 16.00 13.12
C LYS A 23 -3.97 15.88 11.60
N ARG A 24 -3.48 16.88 10.84
CA ARG A 24 -3.47 16.83 9.38
C ARG A 24 -2.43 15.83 8.86
N MET A 25 -1.23 15.77 9.44
CA MET A 25 -0.20 14.80 9.06
C MET A 25 -0.64 13.37 9.34
N THR A 26 -1.24 13.10 10.51
CA THR A 26 -1.76 11.76 10.84
C THR A 26 -2.93 11.37 9.94
N ARG A 27 -3.88 12.27 9.68
CA ARG A 27 -4.97 12.03 8.72
C ARG A 27 -4.46 11.84 7.29
N ASN A 28 -3.44 12.59 6.88
CA ASN A 28 -2.83 12.44 5.56
C ASN A 28 -2.06 11.11 5.46
N LYS A 29 -1.35 10.70 6.51
CA LYS A 29 -0.68 9.38 6.58
C LYS A 29 -1.70 8.24 6.52
N LEU A 30 -2.84 8.36 7.19
CA LEU A 30 -3.94 7.40 7.10
C LEU A 30 -4.60 7.41 5.71
N GLY A 31 -4.75 8.60 5.11
CA GLY A 31 -5.23 8.76 3.73
C GLY A 31 -4.28 8.20 2.67
N MET A 32 -2.96 8.30 2.89
CA MET A 32 -1.93 7.66 2.06
C MET A 32 -1.94 6.13 2.25
N LYS A 33 -2.18 5.64 3.48
CA LYS A 33 -2.38 4.20 3.74
C LYS A 33 -3.63 3.64 3.08
N LYS A 34 -4.66 4.46 2.84
CA LYS A 34 -5.93 4.05 2.19
C LYS A 34 -5.78 3.55 0.74
N GLY A 35 -4.57 3.57 0.17
CA GLY A 35 -4.26 2.94 -1.12
C GLY A 35 -3.07 1.97 -1.09
N ILE A 36 -2.46 1.73 0.08
CA ILE A 36 -1.32 0.80 0.20
C ILE A 36 -1.88 -0.52 0.72
N LEU A 37 -1.94 -1.50 -0.18
CA LEU A 37 -2.54 -2.83 0.06
C LEU A 37 -1.67 -3.73 0.96
N PHE A 38 -0.44 -3.31 1.26
CA PHE A 38 0.54 -4.10 2.00
C PHE A 38 1.15 -3.34 3.17
N SER A 39 1.72 -4.07 4.13
CA SER A 39 2.41 -3.50 5.28
C SER A 39 3.68 -2.76 4.86
N ASP A 40 4.17 -1.87 5.75
CA ASP A 40 5.45 -1.17 5.53
C ASP A 40 6.62 -2.16 5.32
N GLU A 41 6.56 -3.34 5.95
CA GLU A 41 7.53 -4.44 5.78
C GLU A 41 7.54 -4.99 4.36
N VAL A 42 6.38 -5.32 3.79
CA VAL A 42 6.26 -5.79 2.41
C VAL A 42 6.68 -4.72 1.40
N MET A 43 6.40 -3.45 1.72
CA MET A 43 6.79 -2.32 0.88
C MET A 43 8.29 -2.00 0.94
N ALA A 44 8.97 -2.38 2.02
CA ALA A 44 10.40 -2.11 2.22
C ALA A 44 11.31 -2.99 1.35
N ASP A 45 10.83 -4.17 0.94
CA ASP A 45 11.58 -5.02 0.01
C ASP A 45 11.85 -4.29 -1.30
N GLU A 46 13.08 -4.33 -1.79
CA GLU A 46 13.44 -3.71 -3.06
C GLU A 46 12.95 -4.57 -4.23
N LEU A 47 12.32 -3.93 -5.22
CA LEU A 47 11.96 -4.63 -6.46
C LEU A 47 13.25 -4.93 -7.26
N PRO A 48 13.33 -6.10 -7.92
CA PRO A 48 14.47 -6.43 -8.75
C PRO A 48 14.65 -5.39 -9.87
N THR A 49 15.88 -4.91 -10.05
CA THR A 49 16.26 -3.92 -11.08
C THR A 49 15.99 -4.40 -12.51
N HIS A 50 15.91 -5.72 -12.71
CA HIS A 50 15.61 -6.35 -13.99
C HIS A 50 14.25 -7.06 -13.96
N PHE A 51 13.21 -6.36 -13.50
CA PHE A 51 11.85 -6.86 -13.56
C PHE A 51 11.51 -7.26 -15.01
N ARG A 52 11.26 -8.56 -15.21
CA ARG A 52 10.67 -9.08 -16.44
C ARG A 52 9.18 -9.27 -16.20
N MET A 53 8.39 -8.88 -17.19
CA MET A 53 6.96 -9.15 -17.20
C MET A 53 6.76 -10.65 -16.99
N LEU A 54 5.90 -11.00 -16.04
CA LEU A 54 5.53 -12.37 -15.74
C LEU A 54 4.93 -13.01 -17.00
N ASP A 55 5.51 -14.11 -17.46
CA ASP A 55 4.91 -14.96 -18.50
C ASP A 55 4.05 -16.06 -17.85
N ILE A 56 3.16 -15.65 -16.95
CA ILE A 56 2.16 -16.55 -16.35
C ILE A 56 0.76 -15.99 -16.65
N PRO A 57 -0.22 -16.85 -16.98
CA PRO A 57 -1.59 -16.39 -17.18
C PRO A 57 -2.15 -15.73 -15.92
N GLU A 58 -2.96 -14.69 -16.12
CA GLU A 58 -3.70 -14.07 -15.04
C GLU A 58 -4.74 -15.05 -14.45
N TYR A 59 -4.96 -14.93 -13.15
CA TYR A 59 -6.03 -15.61 -12.45
C TYR A 59 -7.26 -14.69 -12.36
N ASN A 60 -8.28 -15.02 -13.12
CA ASN A 60 -9.52 -14.26 -13.21
C ASN A 60 -10.62 -14.70 -12.22
N GLY A 61 -10.38 -15.77 -11.45
CA GLY A 61 -11.35 -16.37 -10.53
C GLY A 61 -12.12 -17.57 -11.08
N PHE A 62 -11.90 -17.96 -12.34
CA PHE A 62 -12.64 -19.04 -13.01
C PHE A 62 -11.77 -20.25 -13.37
N THR A 63 -10.46 -20.12 -13.29
CA THR A 63 -9.51 -21.23 -13.48
C THR A 63 -9.25 -21.94 -12.15
N ASN A 64 -8.46 -23.02 -12.16
CA ASN A 64 -8.17 -23.79 -10.96
C ASN A 64 -7.45 -22.90 -9.90
N PRO A 65 -8.06 -22.62 -8.73
CA PRO A 65 -7.49 -21.75 -7.71
C PRO A 65 -6.23 -22.33 -7.06
N VAL A 66 -6.02 -23.64 -7.15
CA VAL A 66 -4.83 -24.31 -6.58
C VAL A 66 -3.64 -24.17 -7.53
N GLU A 67 -3.87 -24.21 -8.83
CA GLU A 67 -2.80 -24.24 -9.82
C GLU A 67 -2.07 -22.91 -9.96
N HIS A 68 -2.79 -21.80 -9.86
CA HIS A 68 -2.22 -20.47 -10.03
C HIS A 68 -1.13 -20.13 -9.00
N PRO A 69 -1.34 -20.33 -7.68
CA PRO A 69 -0.28 -20.16 -6.69
C PRO A 69 0.96 -21.02 -6.96
N TRP A 70 0.81 -22.28 -7.40
CA TRP A 70 1.95 -23.14 -7.70
C TRP A 70 2.79 -22.61 -8.88
N ARG A 71 2.12 -22.19 -9.97
CA ARG A 71 2.80 -21.59 -11.12
C ARG A 71 3.54 -20.31 -10.73
N PHE A 72 2.89 -19.46 -9.95
CA PHE A 72 3.50 -18.26 -9.43
C PHE A 72 4.72 -18.54 -8.54
N GLN A 73 4.63 -19.52 -7.64
CA GLN A 73 5.74 -19.90 -6.76
C GLN A 73 6.97 -20.38 -7.55
N ASN A 74 6.76 -21.18 -8.60
CA ASN A 74 7.85 -21.61 -9.49
C ASN A 74 8.52 -20.41 -10.16
N PHE A 75 7.74 -19.44 -10.65
CA PHE A 75 8.28 -18.21 -11.23
C PHE A 75 9.06 -17.38 -10.21
N ALA A 76 8.47 -17.16 -9.03
CA ALA A 76 9.09 -16.40 -7.95
C ALA A 76 10.40 -17.02 -7.48
N LEU A 77 10.49 -18.35 -7.46
CA LEU A 77 11.71 -19.09 -7.15
C LEU A 77 12.81 -18.84 -8.19
N LEU A 78 12.48 -18.94 -9.49
CA LEU A 78 13.43 -18.69 -10.58
C LEU A 78 14.00 -17.27 -10.56
N HIS A 79 13.21 -16.31 -10.11
CA HIS A 79 13.59 -14.91 -10.04
C HIS A 79 14.14 -14.47 -8.66
N HIS A 80 14.26 -15.40 -7.71
CA HIS A 80 14.74 -15.14 -6.36
C HIS A 80 14.00 -13.99 -5.65
N TYR A 81 12.68 -13.94 -5.83
CA TYR A 81 11.87 -12.92 -5.17
C TYR A 81 11.85 -13.13 -3.65
N THR A 82 12.02 -12.05 -2.90
CA THR A 82 11.76 -12.01 -1.46
C THR A 82 10.25 -12.09 -1.21
N ASP A 83 9.83 -12.33 0.03
CA ASP A 83 8.41 -12.50 0.34
C ASP A 83 7.60 -11.21 0.09
N GLY A 84 8.15 -10.03 0.39
CA GLY A 84 7.49 -8.77 0.07
C GLY A 84 7.40 -8.48 -1.43
N VAL A 85 8.39 -8.90 -2.21
CA VAL A 85 8.29 -8.88 -3.69
C VAL A 85 7.22 -9.86 -4.16
N LYS A 86 7.17 -11.09 -3.63
CA LYS A 86 6.14 -12.09 -3.98
C LYS A 86 4.73 -11.54 -3.77
N CYS A 87 4.45 -10.92 -2.62
CA CYS A 87 3.13 -10.35 -2.34
C CYS A 87 2.73 -9.30 -3.38
N ARG A 88 3.62 -8.35 -3.67
CA ARG A 88 3.35 -7.25 -4.61
C ARG A 88 3.18 -7.74 -6.04
N ILE A 89 4.00 -8.69 -6.48
CA ILE A 89 3.93 -9.26 -7.84
C ILE A 89 2.74 -10.22 -7.98
N PHE A 90 2.39 -11.01 -6.96
CA PHE A 90 1.23 -11.90 -7.03
C PHE A 90 -0.06 -11.12 -7.29
N LEU A 91 -0.21 -9.94 -6.68
CA LEU A 91 -1.37 -9.08 -6.93
C LEU A 91 -1.53 -8.69 -8.40
N THR A 92 -0.42 -8.49 -9.13
CA THR A 92 -0.47 -8.13 -10.57
C THR A 92 -0.87 -9.31 -11.45
N THR A 93 -1.00 -10.51 -10.88
CA THR A 93 -1.46 -11.71 -11.59
C THR A 93 -2.96 -11.94 -11.41
N LEU A 94 -3.62 -11.16 -10.57
CA LEU A 94 -5.06 -11.24 -10.37
C LEU A 94 -5.78 -10.34 -11.37
N ALA A 95 -6.85 -10.85 -11.96
CA ALA A 95 -7.70 -10.11 -12.87
C ALA A 95 -9.18 -10.34 -12.57
N GLY A 96 -10.05 -9.55 -13.20
CA GLY A 96 -11.49 -9.74 -13.14
C GLY A 96 -12.04 -9.88 -11.72
N VAL A 97 -12.78 -10.96 -11.47
CA VAL A 97 -13.46 -11.21 -10.19
C VAL A 97 -12.46 -11.45 -9.06
N ALA A 98 -11.33 -12.11 -9.33
CA ALA A 98 -10.31 -12.35 -8.32
C ALA A 98 -9.68 -11.04 -7.82
N GLN A 99 -9.40 -10.10 -8.72
CA GLN A 99 -8.88 -8.79 -8.34
C GLN A 99 -9.91 -7.95 -7.56
N GLN A 100 -11.18 -8.00 -7.98
CA GLN A 100 -12.27 -7.32 -7.26
C GLN A 100 -12.44 -7.87 -5.85
N CYS A 101 -12.42 -9.19 -5.69
CA CYS A 101 -12.48 -9.85 -4.39
C CYS A 101 -11.31 -9.42 -3.48
N PHE A 102 -10.09 -9.41 -4.00
CA PHE A 102 -8.92 -8.96 -3.24
C PHE A 102 -9.04 -7.50 -2.79
N ASN A 103 -9.49 -6.61 -3.67
CA ASN A 103 -9.66 -5.20 -3.33
C ASN A 103 -10.72 -4.97 -2.25
N GLN A 104 -11.73 -5.84 -2.15
CA GLN A 104 -12.73 -5.79 -1.08
C GLN A 104 -12.11 -6.18 0.26
N LEU A 105 -11.24 -7.19 0.30
CA LEU A 105 -10.52 -7.59 1.52
C LEU A 105 -9.60 -6.50 2.06
N ALA A 106 -9.08 -5.62 1.19
CA ALA A 106 -8.21 -4.52 1.60
C ALA A 106 -8.97 -3.27 2.09
N LEU A 107 -10.30 -3.28 2.00
CA LEU A 107 -11.19 -2.21 2.47
C LEU A 107 -11.84 -2.51 3.83
N GLU A 108 -11.71 -3.74 4.33
CA GLU A 108 -12.13 -4.18 5.67
C GLU A 108 -11.04 -3.94 6.72
#